data_AF-A0AAI8NN71-F1
#
_entry.id   AF-A0AAI8NN71-F1
#
_cell.length_a   1.000
_cell.length_b   1.000
_cell.length_c   1.000
_cell.angle_alpha   90.00
_cell.angle_beta   90.00
_cell.angle_gamma   90.00
#
_symmetry.space_group_name_H-M   'P 1'
#
loop_
_entity.id
_entity.type
_entity.pdbx_description
1 polymer ?
#
loop_
_entity_poly.entity_id
_entity_poly.type
_entity_poly.pdbx_seq_one_letter_code
_entity_poly.pdbx_strand_id
1 'polypeptide(L)'
;MQQQLTQALENFLQTLDDEARIEAINAFRQVLHQHSPFRSQPVDFVLWVKQEQVIPNDYNPNNVAPPEKRLLQTSLEADGFTQPVVVIRQGPQGYAIVDGFHRHELACSKASLKKKLKGYLPVTCLTHENASRDGLMAATIRHNRARGRHQIHAMSDIVRELTRLGWTPQKIGKELGMDADEVLRLKQISGLAEMFADRQFSQAWTIK
;
A
#
# COMPACT_ATOMS: atom_id res chain seq x y z
N MET A 1 10.62 -31.33 23.06
CA MET A 1 9.57 -31.12 22.05
C MET A 1 9.86 -29.94 21.11
N GLN A 2 9.96 -28.68 21.60
CA GLN A 2 10.21 -27.53 20.70
C GLN A 2 11.50 -27.69 19.87
N GLN A 3 12.62 -28.02 20.50
CA GLN A 3 13.89 -28.25 19.78
C GLN A 3 13.79 -29.37 18.73
N GLN A 4 13.00 -30.42 19.00
CA GLN A 4 12.79 -31.52 18.06
C GLN A 4 11.98 -31.07 16.84
N LEU A 5 10.95 -30.24 17.06
CA LEU A 5 10.17 -29.64 15.96
C LEU A 5 11.02 -28.69 15.13
N THR A 6 11.85 -27.87 15.76
CA THR A 6 12.81 -26.99 15.07
C THR A 6 13.78 -27.80 14.22
N GLN A 7 14.37 -28.86 14.76
CA GLN A 7 15.29 -29.72 14.00
C GLN A 7 14.60 -30.42 12.82
N ALA A 8 13.37 -30.90 13.01
CA ALA A 8 12.59 -31.52 11.94
C ALA A 8 12.28 -30.51 10.81
N LEU A 9 11.93 -29.28 11.17
CA LEU A 9 11.72 -28.19 10.21
C LEU A 9 13.00 -27.84 9.44
N GLU A 10 14.14 -27.72 10.12
CA GLU A 10 15.44 -27.45 9.48
C GLU A 10 15.80 -28.54 8.47
N ASN A 11 15.70 -29.81 8.89
CA ASN A 11 16.01 -30.95 8.03
C ASN A 11 15.09 -30.97 6.80
N PHE A 12 13.79 -30.69 6.97
CA PHE A 12 12.84 -30.61 5.87
C PHE A 12 13.15 -29.46 4.91
N LEU A 13 13.44 -28.25 5.42
CA LEU A 13 13.69 -27.08 4.56
C LEU A 13 14.99 -27.20 3.76
N GLN A 14 15.99 -27.92 4.27
CA GLN A 14 17.28 -28.13 3.60
C GLN A 14 17.18 -29.02 2.34
N THR A 15 16.17 -29.90 2.25
CA THR A 15 15.99 -30.78 1.08
C THR A 15 15.32 -30.08 -0.11
N LEU A 16 14.73 -28.91 0.12
CA LEU A 16 13.99 -28.15 -0.87
C LEU A 16 14.89 -27.18 -1.64
N ASP A 17 14.58 -26.97 -2.90
CA ASP A 17 15.12 -25.85 -3.68
C ASP A 17 14.57 -24.50 -3.16
N ASP A 18 15.07 -23.38 -3.71
CA ASP A 18 14.70 -22.05 -3.24
C ASP A 18 13.19 -21.76 -3.35
N GLU A 19 12.54 -22.19 -4.43
CA GLU A 19 11.12 -21.89 -4.68
C GLU A 19 10.23 -22.71 -3.76
N ALA A 20 10.43 -24.03 -3.71
CA ALA A 20 9.70 -24.92 -2.81
C ALA A 20 9.95 -24.57 -1.33
N ARG A 21 11.17 -24.13 -0.99
CA ARG A 21 11.50 -23.68 0.37
C ARG A 21 10.73 -22.42 0.75
N ILE A 22 10.61 -21.43 -0.15
CA ILE A 22 9.84 -20.20 0.10
C ILE A 22 8.36 -20.54 0.30
N GLU A 23 7.79 -21.40 -0.54
CA GLU A 23 6.40 -21.85 -0.40
C GLU A 23 6.15 -22.58 0.92
N ALA A 24 7.03 -23.50 1.29
CA ALA A 24 6.97 -24.19 2.58
C ALA A 24 7.05 -23.22 3.76
N ILE A 25 7.99 -22.27 3.73
CA ILE A 25 8.13 -21.25 4.77
C ILE A 25 6.86 -20.41 4.87
N ASN A 26 6.28 -19.99 3.74
CA ASN A 26 5.02 -19.24 3.72
C ASN A 26 3.87 -20.05 4.34
N ALA A 27 3.77 -21.35 4.03
CA ALA A 27 2.78 -22.24 4.62
C ALA A 27 2.97 -22.37 6.14
N PHE A 28 4.20 -22.53 6.62
CA PHE A 28 4.49 -22.55 8.06
C PHE A 28 4.15 -21.23 8.74
N ARG A 29 4.47 -20.08 8.12
CA ARG A 29 4.06 -18.76 8.65
C ARG A 29 2.55 -18.64 8.78
N GLN A 30 1.78 -19.20 7.86
CA GLN A 30 0.31 -19.18 7.92
C GLN A 30 -0.20 -19.98 9.13
N VAL A 31 0.35 -21.17 9.38
CA VAL A 31 0.00 -21.98 10.56
C VAL A 31 0.37 -21.23 11.84
N LEU A 32 1.60 -20.68 11.92
CA LEU A 32 2.04 -19.92 13.08
C LEU A 32 1.16 -18.70 13.35
N HIS A 33 0.80 -17.97 12.30
CA HIS A 33 -0.09 -16.81 12.40
C HIS A 33 -1.48 -17.16 12.96
N GLN A 34 -2.06 -18.29 12.56
CA GLN A 34 -3.37 -18.74 13.08
C GLN A 34 -3.38 -18.94 14.59
N HIS A 35 -2.24 -19.35 15.15
CA HIS A 35 -2.04 -19.57 16.58
C HIS A 35 -1.38 -18.38 17.31
N SER A 36 -0.98 -17.33 16.58
CA SER A 36 -0.32 -16.16 17.18
C SER A 36 -1.31 -15.34 18.00
N PRO A 37 -0.93 -14.91 19.22
CA PRO A 37 -1.73 -13.93 19.98
C PRO A 37 -1.78 -12.56 19.29
N PHE A 38 -0.86 -12.29 18.35
CA PHE A 38 -0.78 -11.05 17.59
C PHE A 38 -1.37 -11.17 16.18
N ARG A 39 -2.18 -12.21 15.90
CA ARG A 39 -2.78 -12.43 14.58
C ARG A 39 -3.63 -11.28 14.03
N SER A 40 -4.05 -10.35 14.88
CA SER A 40 -4.74 -9.11 14.48
C SER A 40 -3.80 -8.06 13.87
N GLN A 41 -2.49 -8.23 14.01
CA GLN A 41 -1.46 -7.33 13.51
C GLN A 41 -0.97 -7.86 12.16
N PRO A 42 -1.12 -7.12 11.05
CA PRO A 42 -0.70 -7.59 9.73
C PRO A 42 0.79 -7.99 9.66
N VAL A 43 1.65 -7.30 10.42
CA VAL A 43 3.09 -7.56 10.46
C VAL A 43 3.46 -8.93 11.05
N ASP A 44 2.58 -9.55 11.83
CA ASP A 44 2.76 -10.91 12.34
C ASP A 44 2.78 -11.95 11.20
N PHE A 45 2.20 -11.60 10.04
CA PHE A 45 2.10 -12.46 8.88
C PHE A 45 2.66 -11.80 7.61
N VAL A 46 3.99 -11.87 7.46
CA VAL A 46 4.69 -11.47 6.24
C VAL A 46 4.95 -12.68 5.34
N LEU A 47 4.46 -12.61 4.12
CA LEU A 47 4.70 -13.61 3.07
C LEU A 47 5.72 -13.09 2.07
N TRP A 48 6.48 -13.99 1.46
CA TRP A 48 7.29 -13.65 0.28
C TRP A 48 6.58 -14.16 -0.96
N VAL A 49 6.13 -13.25 -1.82
CA VAL A 49 5.35 -13.56 -3.02
C VAL A 49 6.10 -13.14 -4.28
N LYS A 50 5.79 -13.77 -5.42
CA LYS A 50 6.39 -13.39 -6.69
C LYS A 50 5.98 -11.96 -7.03
N GLN A 51 6.92 -11.15 -7.51
CA GLN A 51 6.67 -9.76 -7.87
C GLN A 51 5.54 -9.63 -8.92
N GLU A 52 5.37 -10.64 -9.78
CA GLU A 52 4.33 -10.69 -10.82
C GLU A 52 2.91 -10.79 -10.24
N GLN A 53 2.78 -11.22 -8.98
CA GLN A 53 1.51 -11.32 -8.28
C GLN A 53 1.11 -9.99 -7.61
N VAL A 54 2.02 -9.01 -7.56
CA VAL A 54 1.81 -7.73 -6.87
C VAL A 54 1.57 -6.62 -7.89
N ILE A 55 0.37 -6.06 -7.88
CA ILE A 55 -0.10 -5.09 -8.86
C ILE A 55 -0.20 -3.72 -8.21
N PRO A 56 0.41 -2.67 -8.79
CA PRO A 56 0.17 -1.29 -8.36
C PRO A 56 -1.30 -0.91 -8.40
N ASN A 57 -1.74 -0.04 -7.49
CA ASN A 57 -3.06 0.57 -7.59
C ASN A 57 -3.01 1.86 -8.42
N ASP A 58 -4.06 2.12 -9.20
CA ASP A 58 -4.15 3.30 -10.08
C ASP A 58 -4.44 4.61 -9.32
N TYR A 59 -4.61 4.53 -8.00
CA TYR A 59 -5.12 5.61 -7.15
C TYR A 59 -4.05 6.41 -6.41
N ASN A 60 -2.75 6.10 -6.58
CA ASN A 60 -1.68 6.73 -5.81
C ASN A 60 -0.96 7.83 -6.63
N PRO A 61 -1.29 9.12 -6.42
CA PRO A 61 -0.68 10.24 -7.16
C PRO A 61 0.72 10.62 -6.65
N ASN A 62 1.29 9.89 -5.69
CA ASN A 62 2.55 10.25 -5.06
C ASN A 62 3.74 10.03 -6.02
N ASN A 63 4.28 11.14 -6.52
CA ASN A 63 5.58 11.16 -7.15
C ASN A 63 6.66 11.41 -6.07
N VAL A 64 7.52 10.43 -5.79
CA VAL A 64 8.66 10.63 -4.89
C VAL A 64 9.75 11.38 -5.63
N ALA A 65 10.28 12.42 -5.00
CA ALA A 65 11.33 13.21 -5.61
C ALA A 65 12.62 12.38 -5.86
N PRO A 66 13.39 12.70 -6.92
CA PRO A 66 14.52 11.87 -7.34
C PRO A 66 15.60 11.61 -6.27
N PRO A 67 15.96 12.56 -5.37
CA PRO A 67 16.91 12.31 -4.29
C PRO A 67 16.43 11.25 -3.30
N GLU A 68 15.18 11.31 -2.87
CA GLU A 68 14.57 10.37 -1.93
C GLU A 68 14.43 8.97 -2.54
N LYS A 69 14.13 8.89 -3.84
CA LYS A 69 14.10 7.61 -4.57
C LYS A 69 15.49 6.95 -4.62
N ARG A 70 16.56 7.74 -4.79
CA ARG A 70 17.95 7.25 -4.73
C ARG A 70 18.32 6.74 -3.34
N LEU A 71 18.00 7.50 -2.30
CA LEU A 71 18.23 7.06 -0.92
C LEU A 71 17.47 5.76 -0.59
N LEU A 72 16.22 5.63 -1.06
CA LEU A 72 15.45 4.40 -0.90
C LEU A 72 16.10 3.21 -1.61
N GLN A 73 16.64 3.42 -2.82
CA GLN A 73 17.41 2.38 -3.52
C GLN A 73 18.64 1.96 -2.69
N THR A 74 19.44 2.93 -2.23
CA THR A 74 20.62 2.65 -1.40
C THR A 74 20.26 1.86 -0.15
N SER A 75 19.18 2.23 0.54
CA SER A 75 18.71 1.48 1.72
C SER A 75 18.28 0.05 1.36
N LEU A 76 17.54 -0.17 0.27
CA LEU A 76 17.18 -1.52 -0.17
C LEU A 76 18.40 -2.37 -0.55
N GLU A 77 19.42 -1.77 -1.15
CA GLU A 77 20.65 -2.46 -1.52
C GLU A 77 21.49 -2.84 -0.31
N ALA A 78 21.62 -1.93 0.67
CA ALA A 78 22.36 -2.14 1.91
C ALA A 78 21.62 -3.07 2.89
N ASP A 79 20.39 -2.70 3.27
CA ASP A 79 19.66 -3.29 4.40
C ASP A 79 18.57 -4.27 3.98
N GLY A 80 18.17 -4.25 2.70
CA GLY A 80 17.02 -5.02 2.22
C GLY A 80 15.68 -4.41 2.64
N PHE A 81 14.62 -5.22 2.63
CA PHE A 81 13.30 -4.78 3.06
C PHE A 81 13.21 -4.79 4.59
N THR A 82 13.23 -3.60 5.20
CA THR A 82 12.98 -3.40 6.64
C THR A 82 11.50 -3.25 6.97
N GLN A 83 10.67 -2.96 5.96
CA GLN A 83 9.21 -2.85 6.06
C GLN A 83 8.58 -3.56 4.87
N PRO A 84 7.59 -4.46 5.09
CA PRO A 84 6.92 -5.13 3.99
C PRO A 84 6.12 -4.15 3.11
N VAL A 85 5.78 -4.59 1.90
CA VAL A 85 4.78 -3.93 1.06
C VAL A 85 3.41 -4.27 1.64
N VAL A 86 2.60 -3.26 1.92
CA VAL A 86 1.25 -3.47 2.42
C VAL A 86 0.35 -3.71 1.23
N VAL A 87 -0.34 -4.83 1.22
CA VAL A 87 -1.18 -5.25 0.11
C VAL A 87 -2.58 -5.66 0.57
N ILE A 88 -3.47 -5.78 -0.40
CA ILE A 88 -4.78 -6.39 -0.26
C ILE A 88 -4.89 -7.53 -1.26
N ARG A 89 -5.61 -8.59 -0.91
CA ARG A 89 -5.79 -9.73 -1.79
C ARG A 89 -6.80 -9.41 -2.90
N GLN A 90 -6.40 -9.61 -4.15
CA GLN A 90 -7.23 -9.52 -5.34
C GLN A 90 -7.34 -10.92 -5.96
N GLY A 91 -8.29 -11.72 -5.45
CA GLY A 91 -8.53 -13.09 -5.90
C GLY A 91 -7.56 -14.14 -5.32
N PRO A 92 -7.43 -15.31 -5.97
CA PRO A 92 -6.68 -16.45 -5.43
C PRO A 92 -5.16 -16.24 -5.37
N GLN A 93 -4.60 -15.46 -6.28
CA GLN A 93 -3.14 -15.32 -6.46
C GLN A 93 -2.67 -13.87 -6.67
N GLY A 94 -3.59 -12.88 -6.70
CA GLY A 94 -3.26 -11.48 -6.92
C GLY A 94 -3.23 -10.66 -5.64
N TYR A 95 -2.37 -9.65 -5.61
CA TYR A 95 -2.25 -8.66 -4.55
C TYR A 95 -2.25 -7.26 -5.15
N ALA A 96 -3.04 -6.34 -4.62
CA ALA A 96 -2.93 -4.92 -4.97
C ALA A 96 -2.18 -4.16 -3.88
N ILE A 97 -1.26 -3.29 -4.29
CA ILE A 97 -0.48 -2.45 -3.38
C ILE A 97 -1.38 -1.41 -2.73
N VAL A 98 -1.28 -1.29 -1.41
CA VAL A 98 -1.84 -0.19 -0.59
C VAL A 98 -0.72 0.79 -0.25
N ASP A 99 0.42 0.28 0.21
CA ASP A 99 1.57 1.08 0.57
C ASP A 99 2.88 0.34 0.24
N GLY A 100 3.93 1.10 -0.07
CA GLY A 100 5.23 0.56 -0.50
C GLY A 100 5.43 0.52 -2.00
N PHE A 101 4.64 1.28 -2.79
CA PHE A 101 4.74 1.36 -4.26
C PHE A 101 6.18 1.57 -4.76
N HIS A 102 6.91 2.56 -4.24
CA HIS A 102 8.29 2.82 -4.69
C HIS A 102 9.27 1.71 -4.31
N ARG A 103 9.02 0.98 -3.21
CA ARG A 103 9.85 -0.19 -2.86
C ARG A 103 9.63 -1.32 -3.85
N HIS A 104 8.38 -1.60 -4.18
CA HIS A 104 8.00 -2.52 -5.26
C HIS A 104 8.63 -2.08 -6.60
N GLU A 105 8.45 -0.83 -7.01
CA GLU A 105 8.97 -0.28 -8.26
C GLU A 105 10.49 -0.45 -8.39
N LEU A 106 11.25 -0.12 -7.34
CA LEU A 106 12.70 -0.27 -7.33
C LEU A 106 13.12 -1.75 -7.36
N ALA A 107 12.45 -2.61 -6.59
CA ALA A 107 12.74 -4.03 -6.57
C ALA A 107 12.50 -4.69 -7.93
N CYS A 108 11.46 -4.28 -8.66
CA CYS A 108 11.11 -4.80 -9.99
C CYS A 108 12.02 -4.23 -11.10
N SER A 109 12.42 -2.97 -11.00
CA SER A 109 13.17 -2.27 -12.08
C SER A 109 14.69 -2.42 -12.00
N LYS A 110 15.26 -2.63 -10.81
CA LYS A 110 16.72 -2.70 -10.63
C LYS A 110 17.22 -4.14 -10.68
N ALA A 111 18.08 -4.44 -11.65
CA ALA A 111 18.64 -5.79 -11.83
C ALA A 111 19.41 -6.30 -10.60
N SER A 112 20.12 -5.43 -9.88
CA SER A 112 20.81 -5.75 -8.62
C SER A 112 19.83 -6.30 -7.57
N LEU A 113 18.74 -5.56 -7.33
CA LEU A 113 17.69 -5.93 -6.38
C LEU A 113 16.93 -7.17 -6.84
N LYS A 114 16.55 -7.25 -8.11
CA LYS A 114 15.82 -8.41 -8.66
C LYS A 114 16.59 -9.71 -8.46
N LYS A 115 17.92 -9.68 -8.68
CA LYS A 115 18.81 -10.83 -8.42
C LYS A 115 18.89 -11.16 -6.93
N LYS A 116 19.10 -10.16 -6.06
CA LYS A 116 19.19 -10.33 -4.60
C LYS A 116 17.90 -10.91 -4.01
N LEU A 117 16.75 -10.46 -4.49
CA LEU A 117 15.42 -10.83 -4.01
C LEU A 117 14.85 -12.06 -4.71
N LYS A 118 15.54 -12.63 -5.69
CA LYS A 118 15.10 -13.79 -6.49
C LYS A 118 13.71 -13.58 -7.14
N GLY A 119 13.33 -12.32 -7.41
CA GLY A 119 12.00 -11.97 -7.93
C GLY A 119 10.86 -12.01 -6.90
N TYR A 120 11.16 -12.06 -5.61
CA TYR A 120 10.15 -12.06 -4.54
C TYR A 120 10.07 -10.71 -3.83
N LEU A 121 8.89 -10.44 -3.25
CA LEU A 121 8.62 -9.27 -2.43
C LEU A 121 8.02 -9.70 -1.08
N PRO A 122 8.47 -9.11 0.04
CA PRO A 122 7.81 -9.32 1.31
C PRO A 122 6.54 -8.49 1.36
N VAL A 123 5.41 -9.16 1.54
CA VAL A 123 4.08 -8.54 1.61
C VAL A 123 3.41 -8.85 2.93
N THR A 124 2.69 -7.86 3.46
CA THR A 124 1.73 -8.05 4.54
C THR A 124 0.34 -7.73 4.01
N CYS A 125 -0.61 -8.64 4.22
CA CYS A 125 -1.97 -8.46 3.73
C CYS A 125 -2.81 -7.78 4.80
N LEU A 126 -3.53 -6.74 4.43
CA LEU A 126 -4.61 -6.21 5.27
C LEU A 126 -5.77 -7.23 5.23
N THR A 127 -5.91 -8.01 6.29
CA THR A 127 -7.05 -8.91 6.48
C THR A 127 -8.27 -8.07 6.81
N HIS A 128 -9.15 -7.92 5.83
CA HIS A 128 -10.50 -7.47 6.08
C HIS A 128 -11.42 -8.48 5.45
N GLU A 129 -11.99 -9.35 6.28
CA GLU A 129 -13.01 -10.33 5.87
C GLU A 129 -14.22 -9.64 5.19
N ASN A 130 -14.32 -8.30 5.23
CA ASN A 130 -15.35 -7.49 4.58
C ASN A 130 -14.85 -6.12 4.06
N ALA A 131 -13.61 -5.99 3.54
CA ALA A 131 -13.17 -4.69 3.01
C ALA A 131 -13.89 -4.33 1.71
N SER A 132 -14.85 -3.40 1.78
CA SER A 132 -15.29 -2.67 0.61
C SER A 132 -14.13 -1.88 0.01
N ARG A 133 -14.19 -1.61 -1.31
CA ARG A 133 -13.24 -0.74 -2.05
C ARG A 133 -12.91 0.54 -1.26
N ASP A 134 -13.92 1.12 -0.63
CA ASP A 134 -13.81 2.36 0.13
C ASP A 134 -12.97 2.22 1.42
N GLY A 135 -13.08 1.08 2.12
CA GLY A 135 -12.27 0.81 3.31
C GLY A 135 -10.77 0.70 2.97
N LEU A 136 -10.47 0.21 1.77
CA LEU A 136 -9.13 0.07 1.23
C LEU A 136 -8.53 1.44 0.83
N MET A 137 -9.35 2.29 0.20
CA MET A 137 -8.99 3.68 -0.07
C MET A 137 -8.68 4.40 1.24
N ALA A 138 -9.57 4.31 2.25
CA ALA A 138 -9.34 4.92 3.56
C ALA A 138 -8.08 4.41 4.27
N ALA A 139 -7.76 3.12 4.18
CA ALA A 139 -6.53 2.56 4.74
C ALA A 139 -5.27 3.10 4.05
N THR A 140 -5.30 3.21 2.72
CA THR A 140 -4.23 3.82 1.90
C THR A 140 -3.99 5.28 2.31
N ILE A 141 -5.07 6.04 2.44
CA ILE A 141 -5.01 7.47 2.78
C ILE A 141 -4.50 7.65 4.21
N ARG A 142 -4.99 6.86 5.18
CA ARG A 142 -4.46 6.88 6.56
C ARG A 142 -2.97 6.62 6.61
N HIS A 143 -2.47 5.62 5.88
CA HIS A 143 -1.04 5.30 5.83
C HIS A 143 -0.22 6.45 5.25
N ASN A 144 -0.69 7.06 4.15
CA ASN A 144 0.01 8.17 3.52
C ASN A 144 -0.03 9.45 4.38
N ARG A 145 -1.18 9.72 5.03
CA ARG A 145 -1.38 10.89 5.93
C ARG A 145 -0.56 10.82 7.19
N ALA A 146 -0.59 9.68 7.87
CA ALA A 146 0.17 9.47 9.10
C ALA A 146 1.68 9.61 8.88
N ARG A 147 2.15 9.40 7.64
CA ARG A 147 3.57 9.57 7.25
C ARG A 147 3.92 10.95 6.70
N GLY A 148 3.00 11.92 6.75
CA GLY A 148 3.25 13.32 6.41
C GLY A 148 3.38 13.63 4.92
N ARG A 149 2.99 12.71 4.02
CA ARG A 149 3.08 12.91 2.57
C ARG A 149 1.73 13.33 2.01
N HIS A 150 1.44 14.64 2.00
CA HIS A 150 0.27 15.16 1.28
C HIS A 150 0.58 16.36 0.40
N GLN A 151 0.27 16.20 -0.89
CA GLN A 151 -0.08 17.32 -1.76
C GLN A 151 -1.58 17.60 -1.59
N ILE A 152 -1.92 18.86 -1.32
CA ILE A 152 -3.29 19.34 -1.01
C ILE A 152 -4.28 19.04 -2.15
N HIS A 153 -3.83 18.96 -3.41
CA HIS A 153 -4.69 18.73 -4.57
C HIS A 153 -5.26 17.29 -4.67
N ALA A 154 -4.48 16.26 -4.33
CA ALA A 154 -4.95 14.87 -4.35
C ALA A 154 -6.08 14.62 -3.34
N MET A 155 -6.10 15.39 -2.24
CA MET A 155 -7.06 15.20 -1.17
C MET A 155 -8.48 15.65 -1.55
N SER A 156 -8.61 16.67 -2.40
CA SER A 156 -9.91 17.13 -2.89
C SER A 156 -10.59 16.08 -3.76
N ASP A 157 -9.84 15.43 -4.65
CA ASP A 157 -10.34 14.37 -5.53
C ASP A 157 -10.76 13.14 -4.74
N ILE A 158 -9.96 12.77 -3.73
CA ILE A 158 -10.26 11.67 -2.80
C ILE A 158 -11.55 11.93 -2.02
N VAL A 159 -11.71 13.13 -1.44
CA VAL A 159 -12.93 13.50 -0.70
C VAL A 159 -14.15 13.46 -1.64
N ARG A 160 -14.00 13.88 -2.90
CA ARG A 160 -15.06 13.77 -3.90
C ARG A 160 -15.42 12.32 -4.22
N GLU A 161 -14.44 11.46 -4.46
CA GLU A 161 -14.68 10.04 -4.76
C GLU A 161 -15.36 9.34 -3.58
N LEU A 162 -14.90 9.55 -2.35
CA LEU A 162 -15.53 8.99 -1.14
C LEU A 162 -16.96 9.52 -0.93
N THR A 163 -17.21 10.79 -1.24
CA THR A 163 -18.56 11.37 -1.19
C THR A 163 -19.47 10.72 -2.24
N ARG A 164 -18.98 10.46 -3.46
CA ARG A 164 -19.72 9.74 -4.52
C ARG A 164 -20.01 8.29 -4.12
N LEU A 165 -19.12 7.66 -3.36
CA LEU A 165 -19.31 6.34 -2.75
C LEU A 165 -20.27 6.37 -1.53
N GLY A 166 -20.87 7.52 -1.21
CA GLY A 166 -21.89 7.65 -0.18
C GLY A 166 -21.35 7.88 1.23
N TRP A 167 -20.07 8.20 1.39
CA TRP A 167 -19.51 8.46 2.72
C TRP A 167 -20.00 9.80 3.28
N THR A 168 -20.39 9.81 4.55
CA THR A 168 -20.76 11.05 5.24
C THR A 168 -19.52 11.89 5.55
N PRO A 169 -19.63 13.23 5.60
CA PRO A 169 -18.52 14.10 5.99
C PRO A 169 -17.89 13.72 7.34
N GLN A 170 -18.69 13.26 8.30
CA GLN A 170 -18.24 12.80 9.61
C GLN A 170 -17.41 11.51 9.50
N LYS A 171 -17.81 10.58 8.63
CA LYS A 171 -17.06 9.35 8.36
C LYS A 171 -15.73 9.66 7.66
N ILE A 172 -15.74 10.55 6.67
CA ILE A 172 -14.52 11.02 5.97
C ILE A 172 -13.58 11.68 6.98
N GLY A 173 -14.09 12.60 7.81
CA GLY A 173 -13.31 13.26 8.86
C GLY A 173 -12.64 12.28 9.82
N LYS A 174 -13.42 11.32 10.33
CA LYS A 174 -12.93 10.29 11.26
C LYS A 174 -11.87 9.38 10.62
N GLU A 175 -12.13 8.86 9.41
CA GLU A 175 -11.25 7.89 8.76
C GLU A 175 -10.01 8.56 8.16
N LEU A 176 -10.09 9.80 7.70
CA LEU A 176 -8.98 10.52 7.09
C LEU A 176 -8.29 11.49 8.06
N GLY A 177 -8.70 11.58 9.32
CA GLY A 177 -8.13 12.50 10.30
C GLY A 177 -8.27 13.97 9.89
N MET A 178 -9.41 14.34 9.31
CA MET A 178 -9.74 15.69 8.86
C MET A 178 -10.75 16.35 9.80
N ASP A 179 -10.60 17.65 10.01
CA ASP A 179 -11.62 18.44 10.69
C ASP A 179 -12.84 18.67 9.77
N ALA A 180 -14.00 18.93 10.37
CA ALA A 180 -15.25 19.13 9.63
C ALA A 180 -15.13 20.25 8.56
N ASP A 181 -14.43 21.34 8.90
CA ASP A 181 -14.19 22.46 7.98
C ASP A 181 -13.18 22.13 6.87
N GLU A 182 -12.23 21.22 7.12
CA GLU A 182 -11.32 20.71 6.09
C GLU A 182 -12.11 19.87 5.06
N VAL A 183 -12.95 18.95 5.53
CA VAL A 183 -13.81 18.11 4.67
C VAL A 183 -14.77 18.98 3.84
N LEU A 184 -15.38 20.00 4.46
CA LEU A 184 -16.31 20.90 3.77
C LEU A 184 -15.63 21.72 2.68
N ARG A 185 -14.45 22.29 2.96
CA ARG A 185 -13.68 23.08 1.98
C ARG A 185 -13.26 22.24 0.78
N LEU A 186 -12.72 21.03 1.01
CA LEU A 186 -12.30 20.12 -0.06
C LEU A 186 -13.49 19.65 -0.91
N LYS A 187 -14.66 19.43 -0.29
CA LYS A 187 -15.89 19.13 -1.03
C LYS A 187 -16.32 20.31 -1.93
N GLN A 188 -16.27 21.55 -1.44
CA GLN A 188 -16.67 22.74 -2.19
C GLN A 188 -15.74 23.09 -3.36
N ILE A 189 -14.42 22.98 -3.16
CA ILE A 189 -13.42 23.25 -4.22
C ILE A 189 -13.68 22.35 -5.45
N SER A 190 -13.97 21.07 -5.21
CA SER A 190 -14.26 20.12 -6.29
C SER A 190 -15.60 20.37 -7.00
N GLY A 191 -16.63 20.81 -6.26
CA GLY A 191 -17.95 21.13 -6.84
C GLY A 191 -17.93 22.42 -7.67
N LEU A 192 -17.12 23.40 -7.28
CA LEU A 192 -16.91 24.62 -8.07
C LEU A 192 -16.22 24.29 -9.41
N ALA A 193 -15.14 23.50 -9.41
CA ALA A 193 -14.44 23.15 -10.64
C ALA A 193 -15.36 22.46 -11.67
N GLU A 194 -16.23 21.54 -11.24
CA GLU A 194 -17.23 20.91 -12.12
C GLU A 194 -18.30 21.90 -12.61
N MET A 195 -18.74 22.83 -11.77
CA MET A 195 -19.77 23.82 -12.13
C MET A 195 -19.28 24.88 -13.14
N PHE A 196 -17.96 25.06 -13.27
CA PHE A 196 -17.34 26.01 -14.18
C PHE A 196 -16.60 25.34 -15.37
N ALA A 197 -16.61 24.01 -15.47
CA ALA A 197 -15.88 23.27 -16.51
C ALA A 197 -16.30 23.66 -17.94
N ASP A 198 -17.58 24.00 -18.15
CA ASP A 198 -18.14 24.37 -19.45
C ASP A 198 -18.26 25.89 -19.66
N ARG A 199 -17.73 26.72 -18.77
CA ARG A 199 -17.80 28.19 -18.90
C ARG A 199 -16.57 28.74 -19.61
N GLN A 200 -16.78 29.39 -20.76
CA GLN A 200 -15.78 30.28 -21.34
C GLN A 200 -15.66 31.53 -20.48
N PHE A 201 -14.48 31.73 -19.87
CA PHE A 201 -14.19 32.95 -19.13
C PHE A 201 -13.95 34.12 -20.10
N SER A 202 -14.48 35.30 -19.77
CA SER A 202 -14.20 36.53 -20.52
C SER A 202 -12.73 36.91 -20.38
N GLN A 203 -12.15 37.54 -21.41
CA GLN A 203 -10.79 38.05 -21.31
C GLN A 203 -10.67 39.06 -20.17
N ALA A 204 -9.56 38.96 -19.42
CA ALA A 204 -9.26 39.85 -18.31
C ALA A 204 -9.21 41.31 -18.79
N TRP A 205 -9.68 42.22 -17.95
CA TRP A 205 -9.64 43.65 -18.26
C TRP A 205 -8.19 44.11 -18.43
N THR A 206 -7.83 44.47 -19.66
CA THR A 206 -6.61 45.19 -19.96
C THR A 206 -6.82 46.65 -19.57
N ILE A 207 -6.05 47.11 -18.59
CA ILE A 207 -5.96 48.54 -18.27
C ILE A 207 -5.28 49.21 -19.47
N LYS A 208 -5.97 50.18 -20.08
CA LYS A 208 -5.40 51.03 -21.14
C LYS A 208 -4.46 52.07 -20.56
#